data_AF-A0A6A6WUI1-F1
#
_entry.id   AF-A0A6A6WUI1-F1
#
_cell.length_a   1.000
_cell.length_b   1.000
_cell.length_c   1.000
_cell.angle_alpha   90.00
_cell.angle_beta   90.00
_cell.angle_gamma   90.00
#
_symmetry.space_group_name_H-M   'P 1'
#
loop_
_entity.id
_entity.type
_entity.pdbx_description
1 polymer ?
#
loop_
_entity_poly.entity_id
_entity_poly.type
_entity_poly.pdbx_seq_one_letter_code
_entity_poly.pdbx_strand_id
1 'polypeptide(L)'
;MLKELVNVLPTWRLEFECQYVGNILYSDIGKSYYAHLGWHPNPTNQHIEFRPEMSSTTTKSILEDELENLCKKDEALVKRLMAVPSKGDKKRVTIIPNLEHMLWHIRKEDFATNYLFGNIPHAKGGIIGKPGS
;
A
#
# COMPACT_ATOMS: atom_id res chain seq x y z
N MET A 1 -5.92 22.57 -5.66
CA MET A 1 -6.05 21.27 -4.94
C MET A 1 -4.70 20.72 -4.46
N LEU A 2 -3.87 19.99 -5.24
CA LEU A 2 -2.63 19.38 -4.69
C LEU A 2 -1.56 20.39 -4.22
N LYS A 3 -1.44 21.56 -4.87
CA LYS A 3 -0.55 22.65 -4.39
C LYS A 3 -0.98 23.23 -3.03
N GLU A 4 -2.28 23.26 -2.75
CA GLU A 4 -2.79 23.74 -1.45
C GLU A 4 -2.50 22.73 -0.35
N LEU A 5 -2.54 21.43 -0.66
CA LEU A 5 -2.26 20.36 0.32
C LEU A 5 -0.84 20.43 0.89
N VAL A 6 0.13 21.01 0.18
CA VAL A 6 1.50 21.25 0.68
C VAL A 6 1.51 22.01 1.98
N ASN A 7 0.63 23.00 2.09
CA ASN A 7 0.59 23.90 3.23
C ASN A 7 -0.23 23.31 4.39
N VAL A 8 -1.11 22.35 4.09
CA VAL A 8 -2.09 21.80 5.06
C VAL A 8 -1.60 20.47 5.64
N LEU A 9 -1.09 19.55 4.81
CA LEU A 9 -0.69 18.20 5.22
C LEU A 9 0.36 18.13 6.34
N PRO A 10 1.32 19.07 6.48
CA PRO A 10 2.29 19.01 7.57
C PRO A 10 1.68 19.10 8.97
N THR A 11 0.51 19.75 9.11
CA THR A 11 -0.16 20.01 10.39
C THR A 11 -1.57 19.40 10.45
N TRP A 12 -2.01 18.71 9.40
CA TRP A 12 -3.40 18.26 9.27
C TRP A 12 -3.76 17.17 10.29
N ARG A 13 -4.66 17.49 11.24
CA ARG A 13 -5.09 16.63 12.37
C ARG A 13 -4.06 16.45 13.50
N LEU A 14 -3.08 17.34 13.62
CA LEU A 14 -2.25 17.40 14.83
C LEU A 14 -2.92 18.28 15.87
N GLU A 15 -3.19 17.71 17.04
CA GLU A 15 -3.32 18.50 18.26
C GLU A 15 -1.90 18.94 18.67
N PHE A 16 -1.79 20.16 19.20
CA PHE A 16 -0.55 20.96 19.30
C PHE A 16 0.75 20.19 19.62
N GLU A 17 1.86 20.67 19.01
CA GLU A 17 3.28 20.32 19.25
C GLU A 17 3.87 19.03 18.62
N CYS A 18 3.10 18.19 17.94
CA CYS A 18 3.66 17.06 17.17
C CYS A 18 3.75 17.38 15.67
N GLN A 19 4.83 16.98 15.00
CA GLN A 19 4.94 16.98 13.53
C GLN A 19 4.85 15.55 12.99
N TYR A 20 4.11 15.32 11.90
CA TYR A 20 4.11 14.02 11.24
C TYR A 20 5.51 13.67 10.71
N VAL A 21 5.92 12.42 10.87
CA VAL A 21 7.16 11.88 10.27
C VAL A 21 7.09 11.91 8.73
N GLY A 22 5.87 11.83 8.18
CA GLY A 22 5.58 11.95 6.76
C GLY A 22 4.10 11.67 6.47
N ASN A 23 3.66 12.02 5.26
CA ASN A 23 2.33 11.69 4.73
C ASN A 23 2.48 10.71 3.57
N ILE A 24 1.49 9.84 3.37
CA ILE A 24 1.47 8.86 2.29
C ILE A 24 0.26 9.15 1.40
N LEU A 25 0.52 9.31 0.10
CA LEU A 25 -0.51 9.57 -0.90
C LEU A 25 -0.58 8.41 -1.89
N TYR A 26 -1.78 7.90 -2.14
CA TYR A 26 -2.04 6.91 -3.19
C TYR A 26 -2.38 7.63 -4.48
N SER A 27 -1.42 7.70 -5.40
CA SER A 27 -1.65 8.32 -6.70
C SER A 27 -0.79 7.71 -7.79
N ASP A 28 -1.40 7.51 -8.94
CA ASP A 28 -0.78 6.93 -10.14
C ASP A 28 -0.58 7.97 -11.26
N ILE A 29 -0.54 9.27 -10.92
CA ILE A 29 -0.34 10.35 -11.91
C ILE A 29 1.14 10.42 -12.36
N GLY A 30 2.06 9.96 -11.51
CA GLY A 30 3.48 9.81 -11.84
C GLY A 30 4.39 10.94 -11.36
N LYS A 31 5.70 10.64 -11.32
CA LYS A 31 6.75 11.46 -10.70
C LYS A 31 6.86 12.86 -11.32
N SER A 32 6.77 12.96 -12.65
CA SER A 32 6.91 14.23 -13.36
C SER A 32 5.83 15.22 -12.96
N TYR A 33 4.57 14.77 -12.84
CA TYR A 33 3.46 15.62 -12.42
C TYR A 33 3.73 16.22 -11.04
N TYR A 34 4.10 15.39 -10.06
CA TYR A 34 4.39 15.83 -8.69
C TYR A 34 5.60 16.77 -8.62
N ALA A 35 6.64 16.53 -9.42
CA ALA A 35 7.81 17.39 -9.48
C ALA A 35 7.46 18.83 -9.93
N HIS A 36 6.52 18.99 -10.88
CA HIS A 36 6.02 20.32 -11.29
C HIS A 36 5.23 21.04 -10.19
N LEU A 37 4.81 20.33 -9.15
CA LEU A 37 4.16 20.89 -7.95
C LEU A 37 5.15 21.13 -6.79
N GLY A 38 6.46 20.93 -7.03
CA GLY A 38 7.51 21.07 -6.02
C GLY A 38 7.75 19.81 -5.18
N TRP A 39 7.09 18.69 -5.52
CA TRP A 39 7.24 17.41 -4.80
C TRP A 39 8.24 16.55 -5.56
N HIS A 40 9.52 16.75 -5.27
CA HIS A 40 10.57 16.04 -5.97
C HIS A 40 10.68 14.60 -5.46
N PRO A 41 10.72 13.60 -6.36
CA PRO A 41 10.92 12.22 -5.95
C PRO A 41 12.29 12.06 -5.27
N ASN A 42 12.37 11.17 -4.30
CA ASN A 42 13.66 10.81 -3.71
C ASN A 42 14.61 10.27 -4.82
N PRO A 43 15.88 10.71 -4.89
CA PRO A 43 16.85 10.21 -5.88
C PRO A 43 16.98 8.69 -5.93
N THR A 44 16.76 7.99 -4.82
CA THR A 44 16.83 6.53 -4.73
C THR A 44 15.47 5.84 -4.93
N ASN A 45 14.44 6.55 -5.38
CA ASN A 45 13.12 5.98 -5.57
C ASN A 45 13.09 4.96 -6.72
N GLN A 46 12.81 3.70 -6.39
CA GLN A 46 12.65 2.60 -7.33
C GLN A 46 11.16 2.27 -7.55
N HIS A 47 10.81 1.90 -8.78
CA HIS A 47 9.51 1.36 -9.13
C HIS A 47 9.72 -0.07 -9.63
N ILE A 48 8.98 -1.02 -9.04
CA ILE A 48 9.01 -2.42 -9.44
C ILE A 48 7.67 -2.72 -10.09
N GLU A 49 7.71 -3.22 -11.33
CA GLU A 49 6.53 -3.64 -12.07
C GLU A 49 6.59 -5.15 -12.26
N PHE A 50 5.49 -5.83 -11.95
CA PHE A 50 5.33 -7.26 -12.19
C PHE A 50 4.46 -7.43 -13.43
N ARG A 51 5.01 -8.08 -14.46
CA ARG A 51 4.21 -8.43 -15.63
C ARG A 51 3.20 -9.52 -15.24
N PRO A 52 1.95 -9.43 -15.72
CA PRO A 52 0.98 -10.48 -15.47
C PRO A 52 1.43 -11.77 -16.15
N GLU A 53 1.40 -12.87 -15.40
CA GLU A 53 1.57 -14.23 -15.92
C GLU A 53 0.34 -15.06 -15.56
N MET A 54 0.01 -16.06 -16.39
CA MET A 54 -1.08 -16.98 -16.06
C MET A 54 -0.70 -17.78 -14.81
N SER A 55 -1.62 -17.80 -13.84
CA SER A 55 -1.43 -18.52 -12.59
C SER A 55 -1.19 -20.01 -12.83
N SER A 56 -0.19 -20.58 -12.14
CA SER A 56 -0.02 -22.03 -12.02
C SER A 56 -1.30 -22.68 -11.46
N THR A 57 -1.60 -23.92 -11.88
CA THR A 57 -2.72 -24.73 -11.37
C THR A 57 -2.64 -25.00 -9.87
N THR A 58 -1.50 -24.75 -9.24
CA THR A 58 -1.27 -24.91 -7.80
C THR A 58 -1.61 -23.67 -6.97
N THR A 59 -2.08 -22.59 -7.60
CA THR A 59 -2.42 -21.34 -6.90
C THR A 59 -3.78 -21.49 -6.21
N LYS A 60 -3.84 -21.21 -4.91
CA LYS A 60 -5.10 -21.12 -4.16
C LYS A 60 -5.59 -19.68 -4.17
N SER A 61 -6.84 -19.45 -4.54
CA SER A 61 -7.47 -18.13 -4.43
C SER A 61 -7.61 -17.71 -2.97
N ILE A 62 -7.36 -16.43 -2.71
CA ILE A 62 -7.66 -15.78 -1.42
C ILE A 62 -9.04 -15.16 -1.53
N LEU A 63 -9.92 -15.52 -0.60
CA LEU A 63 -11.25 -14.94 -0.48
C LEU A 63 -11.29 -13.83 0.56
N GLU A 64 -12.37 -13.03 0.55
CA GLU A 64 -12.48 -11.87 1.43
C GLU A 64 -12.53 -12.23 2.92
N ASP A 65 -13.19 -13.33 3.27
CA ASP A 65 -13.28 -13.86 4.63
C ASP A 65 -11.94 -14.38 5.17
N GLU A 66 -10.99 -14.72 4.29
CA GLU A 66 -9.64 -15.11 4.67
C GLU A 66 -8.73 -13.91 4.99
N LEU A 67 -9.11 -12.69 4.56
CA LEU A 67 -8.25 -11.51 4.64
C LEU A 67 -7.87 -11.13 6.05
N GLU A 68 -8.80 -11.20 7.01
CA GLU A 68 -8.51 -10.77 8.38
C GLU A 68 -7.37 -11.58 9.00
N ASN A 69 -7.39 -12.90 8.80
CA ASN A 69 -6.36 -13.78 9.33
C ASN A 69 -5.01 -13.58 8.62
N LEU A 70 -5.03 -13.32 7.30
CA LEU A 70 -3.82 -13.00 6.54
C LEU A 70 -3.22 -11.66 7.00
N CYS A 71 -4.03 -10.61 7.09
CA CYS A 71 -3.61 -9.30 7.58
C CYS A 71 -2.98 -9.42 8.98
N LYS A 72 -3.58 -10.17 9.91
CA LYS A 72 -3.01 -10.39 11.25
C LYS A 72 -1.58 -10.95 11.20
N LYS A 73 -1.30 -11.88 10.29
CA LYS A 73 0.05 -12.46 10.10
C LYS A 73 1.00 -11.44 9.50
N ASP A 74 0.56 -10.70 8.49
CA ASP A 74 1.36 -9.67 7.82
C ASP A 74 1.68 -8.51 8.76
N GLU A 75 0.71 -8.06 9.56
CA GLU A 75 0.90 -7.06 10.59
C GLU A 75 1.98 -7.49 11.60
N ALA A 76 1.90 -8.73 12.09
CA ALA A 76 2.88 -9.27 13.03
C ALA A 76 4.27 -9.36 12.39
N LEU A 77 4.36 -9.80 11.13
CA LEU A 77 5.60 -9.89 10.37
C LEU A 77 6.23 -8.52 10.18
N VAL A 78 5.48 -7.54 9.68
CA VAL A 78 5.96 -6.18 9.42
C VAL A 78 6.39 -5.50 10.72
N LYS A 79 5.60 -5.61 11.80
CA LYS A 79 5.98 -5.06 13.12
C LYS A 79 7.28 -5.69 13.63
N ARG A 80 7.43 -7.01 13.50
CA ARG A 80 8.66 -7.73 13.88
C ARG A 80 9.88 -7.25 13.07
N LEU A 81 9.75 -7.10 11.76
CA LEU A 81 10.85 -6.64 10.89
C LEU A 81 11.21 -5.17 11.17
N MET A 82 10.21 -4.31 11.41
CA MET A 82 10.42 -2.90 11.74
C MET A 82 11.00 -2.67 13.14
N ALA A 83 10.81 -3.62 14.07
CA ALA A 83 11.44 -3.58 15.40
C ALA A 83 12.95 -3.79 15.35
N VAL A 84 13.48 -4.46 14.32
CA VAL A 84 14.93 -4.68 14.13
C VAL A 84 15.55 -3.46 13.46
N PRO A 85 16.47 -2.72 14.10
CA PRO A 85 17.09 -1.53 13.51
C PRO A 85 17.84 -1.86 12.20
N SER A 86 17.69 -1.00 11.19
CA SER A 86 18.47 -1.11 9.96
C SER A 86 19.87 -0.52 10.15
N LYS A 87 20.89 -1.17 9.58
CA LYS A 87 22.24 -0.61 9.54
C LYS A 87 22.31 0.41 8.40
N GLY A 88 22.29 1.70 8.76
CA GLY A 88 22.50 2.80 7.81
C GLY A 88 21.28 3.71 7.59
N ASP A 89 20.06 3.21 7.83
CA ASP A 89 18.86 4.03 7.71
C ASP A 89 18.52 4.74 9.02
N LYS A 90 18.49 6.08 8.99
CA LYS A 90 18.18 6.89 10.19
C LYS A 90 16.68 6.94 10.52
N LYS A 91 15.80 6.72 9.54
CA LYS A 91 14.34 6.76 9.69
C LYS A 91 13.72 5.74 8.73
N ARG A 92 12.76 4.96 9.22
CA ARG A 92 11.99 4.02 8.40
C ARG A 92 10.51 4.22 8.70
N VAL A 93 9.71 4.22 7.65
CA VAL A 93 8.25 4.32 7.71
C VAL A 93 7.71 3.20 6.83
N THR A 94 6.68 2.54 7.31
CA THR A 94 5.93 1.54 6.52
C THR A 94 4.45 1.67 6.82
N ILE A 95 3.64 1.14 5.92
CA ILE A 95 2.19 1.02 6.09
C ILE A 95 1.92 -0.35 6.66
N ILE A 96 1.10 -0.40 7.70
CA ILE A 96 0.66 -1.65 8.29
C ILE A 96 -0.52 -2.16 7.44
N PRO A 97 -0.42 -3.33 6.80
CA PRO A 97 -1.47 -3.87 5.94
C PRO A 97 -2.57 -4.51 6.81
N ASN A 98 -3.26 -3.69 7.59
CA ASN A 98 -4.40 -4.15 8.38
C ASN A 98 -5.62 -4.39 7.48
N LEU A 99 -6.66 -5.01 8.04
CA LEU A 99 -7.85 -5.37 7.28
C LEU A 99 -8.51 -4.15 6.63
N GLU A 100 -8.67 -3.05 7.35
CA GLU A 100 -9.29 -1.82 6.82
C GLU A 100 -8.50 -1.26 5.63
N HIS A 101 -7.17 -1.30 5.73
CA HIS A 101 -6.28 -0.84 4.69
C HIS A 101 -6.42 -1.68 3.41
N MET A 102 -6.41 -3.01 3.56
CA MET A 102 -6.57 -3.93 2.43
C MET A 102 -7.97 -3.85 1.83
N LEU A 103 -9.02 -3.74 2.64
CA LEU A 103 -10.39 -3.56 2.16
C LEU A 103 -10.55 -2.25 1.40
N TRP A 104 -9.91 -1.15 1.82
CA TRP A 104 -9.94 0.09 1.05
C TRP A 104 -9.40 -0.09 -0.38
N HIS A 105 -8.26 -0.77 -0.52
CA HIS A 105 -7.68 -1.10 -1.82
C HIS A 105 -8.59 -2.03 -2.65
N ILE A 106 -9.12 -3.09 -2.03
CA ILE A 106 -10.01 -4.06 -2.70
C ILE A 106 -11.31 -3.39 -3.15
N ARG A 107 -11.93 -2.53 -2.33
CA ARG A 107 -13.16 -1.83 -2.73
C ARG A 107 -12.95 -0.87 -3.91
N LYS A 108 -11.76 -0.27 -4.01
CA LYS A 108 -11.37 0.51 -5.18
C LYS A 108 -11.28 -0.36 -6.43
N GLU A 109 -10.70 -1.56 -6.32
CA GLU A 109 -10.67 -2.55 -7.40
C GLU A 109 -12.08 -3.02 -7.77
N ASP A 110 -12.91 -3.39 -6.79
CA ASP A 110 -14.30 -3.83 -6.99
C ASP A 110 -15.09 -2.77 -7.80
N PHE A 111 -14.95 -1.51 -7.41
CA PHE A 111 -15.59 -0.40 -8.14
C PHE A 111 -15.07 -0.30 -9.57
N ALA A 112 -13.74 -0.27 -9.77
CA ALA A 112 -13.14 -0.11 -11.08
C ALA A 112 -13.47 -1.28 -12.01
N THR A 113 -13.39 -2.51 -11.52
CA THR A 113 -13.65 -3.73 -12.30
C THR A 113 -15.12 -3.88 -12.63
N ASN A 114 -16.02 -3.57 -11.69
CA ASN A 114 -17.46 -3.53 -11.98
C ASN A 114 -17.79 -2.47 -13.04
N TYR A 115 -17.20 -1.29 -12.94
CA TYR A 115 -17.43 -0.21 -13.89
C TYR A 115 -16.87 -0.52 -15.29
N LEU A 116 -15.66 -1.06 -15.37
CA LEU A 116 -14.97 -1.31 -16.64
C LEU A 116 -15.39 -2.62 -17.32
N PHE A 117 -15.72 -3.65 -16.54
CA PHE A 117 -15.94 -5.01 -17.02
C PHE A 117 -17.31 -5.60 -16.65
N GLY A 118 -18.13 -4.88 -15.87
CA GLY A 118 -19.42 -5.38 -15.41
C GLY A 118 -19.31 -6.56 -14.44
N ASN A 119 -18.12 -6.81 -13.87
CA ASN A 119 -17.87 -7.95 -13.01
C ASN A 119 -16.94 -7.58 -11.86
N ILE A 120 -17.22 -8.14 -10.68
CA ILE A 120 -16.36 -8.03 -9.50
C ILE A 120 -15.64 -9.36 -9.31
N PRO A 121 -14.30 -9.39 -9.34
CA PRO A 121 -13.54 -10.60 -9.06
C PRO A 121 -13.89 -11.16 -7.67
N HIS A 122 -14.27 -12.44 -7.62
CA HIS A 122 -14.55 -13.11 -6.35
C HIS A 122 -13.27 -13.35 -5.54
N ALA A 123 -12.19 -13.75 -6.22
CA ALA A 123 -10.86 -13.85 -5.60
C ALA A 123 -10.29 -12.45 -5.37
N LYS A 124 -9.74 -12.22 -4.18
CA LYS A 124 -9.08 -10.96 -3.76
C LYS A 124 -7.55 -11.08 -3.73
N GLY A 125 -7.04 -12.21 -4.22
CA GLY A 125 -5.61 -12.52 -4.30
C GLY A 125 -5.37 -13.99 -4.60
N GLY A 126 -4.10 -14.40 -4.60
CA GLY A 126 -3.68 -15.78 -4.76
C GLY A 126 -2.49 -16.10 -3.86
N ILE A 127 -2.46 -17.32 -3.32
CA ILE A 127 -1.34 -17.84 -2.55
C ILE A 127 -0.80 -19.09 -3.24
N ILE A 128 0.52 -19.17 -3.35
CA ILE A 128 1.26 -20.32 -3.90
C ILE A 128 2.42 -20.66 -2.96
N GLY A 129 2.78 -21.93 -2.91
CA GLY A 129 3.85 -22.41 -2.04
C GLY A 129 3.36 -23.00 -0.72
N LYS A 130 4.31 -23.35 0.15
CA LYS A 130 4.00 -23.93 1.47
C LYS A 130 3.62 -22.82 2.45
N PRO A 131 2.71 -23.05 3.41
CA PRO A 131 2.43 -22.04 4.43
C PRO A 131 3.71 -21.55 5.13
N GLY A 132 3.99 -20.25 5.06
CA GLY A 132 5.14 -19.62 5.71
C GLY A 132 6.47 -19.66 4.96
N SER A 133 6.47 -20.05 3.68
CA SER A 133 7.64 -19.86 2.78
C SER A 133 7.86 -18.41 2.37
#